data_AF-A0A3D3XVM7-F1
#
_entry.id   AF-A0A3D3XVM7-F1
#
_cell.length_a   1.000
_cell.length_b   1.000
_cell.length_c   1.000
_cell.angle_alpha   90.00
_cell.angle_beta   90.00
_cell.angle_gamma   90.00
#
_symmetry.space_group_name_H-M   'P 1'
#
loop_
_entity.id
_entity.type
_entity.pdbx_description
1 polymer ?
#
loop_
_entity_poly.entity_id
_entity_poly.type
_entity_poly.pdbx_seq_one_letter_code
_entity_poly.pdbx_strand_id
1 'polypeptide(L)'
;VAICNRQVLHGSFANTSAAKRATFVFGFHRRSSVLGVQGWAKNPYDEDYVTTRSRIIPIAVDARSQHFDDEDPYVYAPLCDESHRYSKETRKDAIANYNLNDIGL
;
A
#
# COMPACT_ATOMS: atom_id res chain seq x y z
N VAL A 1 -9.29 12.14 7.51
CA VAL A 1 -8.16 11.18 7.59
C VAL A 1 -7.52 11.30 8.96
N ALA A 2 -7.19 10.19 9.62
CA ALA A 2 -6.38 10.17 10.83
C ALA A 2 -5.02 9.58 10.50
N ILE A 3 -3.93 10.28 10.85
CA ILE A 3 -2.55 9.79 10.69
C ILE A 3 -1.98 9.63 12.09
N CYS A 4 -1.65 8.39 12.45
CA CYS A 4 -1.11 8.05 13.74
C CYS A 4 0.17 7.24 13.60
N ASN A 5 1.15 7.55 14.45
CA ASN A 5 2.31 6.69 14.62
C ASN A 5 1.88 5.39 15.33
N ARG A 6 2.44 4.24 14.95
CA ARG A 6 2.15 2.91 15.54
C ARG A 6 2.35 2.87 17.07
N GLN A 7 3.17 3.75 17.64
CA GLN A 7 3.42 3.84 19.08
C GLN A 7 2.37 4.68 19.85
N VAL A 8 1.46 5.36 19.16
CA VAL A 8 0.39 6.12 19.82
C VAL A 8 -0.61 5.15 20.44
N LEU A 9 -0.82 5.25 21.74
CA LEU A 9 -1.93 4.57 22.40
C LEU A 9 -3.25 5.16 21.88
N HIS A 10 -4.12 4.30 21.36
CA HIS A 10 -5.41 4.71 20.83
C HIS A 10 -6.46 3.62 21.08
N GLY A 11 -7.73 4.00 21.00
CA GLY A 11 -8.87 3.12 21.18
C GLY A 11 -10.11 3.69 20.51
N SER A 12 -11.15 2.87 20.42
CA SER A 12 -12.44 3.27 19.87
C SER A 12 -13.48 3.37 20.98
N PHE A 13 -14.28 4.44 20.96
CA PHE A 13 -15.52 4.45 21.72
C PHE A 13 -16.50 3.42 21.17
N ALA A 14 -17.34 2.88 22.06
CA ALA A 14 -18.45 2.02 21.70
C ALA A 14 -19.34 2.71 20.66
N ASN A 15 -19.69 2.01 19.59
CA ASN A 15 -20.66 2.52 18.62
C ASN A 15 -22.07 2.27 19.14
N THR A 16 -22.68 3.29 19.75
CA THR A 16 -24.04 3.23 20.30
C THR A 16 -25.11 3.64 19.29
N SER A 17 -24.73 3.98 18.05
CA SER A 17 -25.67 4.38 17.00
C SER A 17 -26.21 3.19 16.20
N ALA A 18 -27.34 3.37 15.53
CA ALA A 18 -27.86 2.39 14.57
C ALA A 18 -27.02 2.30 13.27
N ALA A 19 -26.12 3.25 13.04
CA ALA A 19 -25.29 3.30 11.84
C ALA A 19 -24.05 2.41 11.96
N LYS A 20 -23.68 1.75 10.86
CA LYS A 20 -22.41 1.00 10.77
C LYS A 20 -21.24 1.98 10.65
N ARG A 21 -20.16 1.69 11.38
CA ARG A 21 -18.88 2.40 11.25
C ARG A 21 -17.88 1.52 10.51
N ALA A 22 -17.29 2.01 9.43
CA ALA A 22 -16.24 1.35 8.67
C ALA A 22 -15.04 2.28 8.51
N THR A 23 -13.83 1.73 8.59
CA THR A 23 -12.56 2.44 8.43
C THR A 23 -11.67 1.65 7.49
N PHE A 24 -11.09 2.31 6.48
CA PHE A 24 -10.00 1.76 5.70
C PHE A 24 -8.69 2.16 6.36
N VAL A 25 -7.86 1.17 6.71
CA VAL A 25 -6.59 1.37 7.41
C VAL A 25 -5.46 1.07 6.44
N PHE A 26 -4.54 2.03 6.29
CA PHE A 26 -3.32 1.86 5.50
C PHE A 26 -2.12 2.07 6.41
N GLY A 27 -1.25 1.07 6.48
CA GLY A 27 0.03 1.14 7.18
C GLY A 27 1.15 1.45 6.21
N PHE A 28 2.11 2.27 6.64
CA PHE A 28 3.30 2.59 5.86
C PHE A 28 4.55 2.27 6.66
N HIS A 29 5.53 1.67 6.01
CA HIS A 29 6.87 1.49 6.54
C HIS A 29 7.84 2.39 5.78
N ARG A 30 8.86 2.90 6.48
CA ARG A 30 10.00 3.51 5.79
C ARG A 30 10.73 2.40 5.06
N ARG A 31 11.10 2.61 3.80
CA ARG A 31 11.82 1.61 3.00
C ARG A 31 13.09 1.12 3.72
N SER A 32 13.85 2.04 4.31
CA SER A 32 15.06 1.74 5.07
C SER A 32 14.82 0.93 6.35
N SER A 33 13.60 0.89 6.89
CA SER A 33 13.26 0.06 8.05
C SER A 33 12.82 -1.35 7.67
N VAL A 34 12.68 -1.65 6.39
CA VAL A 34 12.21 -2.95 5.88
C VAL A 34 13.34 -3.71 5.21
N LEU A 35 14.19 -3.02 4.45
CA LEU A 35 15.23 -3.66 3.65
C LEU A 35 16.19 -4.48 4.52
N GLY A 36 16.36 -5.75 4.16
CA GLY A 36 17.19 -6.71 4.89
C GLY A 36 16.59 -7.21 6.21
N VAL A 37 15.38 -6.79 6.58
CA VAL A 37 14.72 -7.28 7.79
C VAL A 37 14.09 -8.64 7.51
N GLN A 38 14.34 -9.58 8.42
CA GLN A 38 13.61 -10.85 8.48
C GLN A 38 12.27 -10.64 9.19
N GLY A 39 11.20 -10.45 8.41
CA GLY A 39 9.84 -10.35 8.91
C GLY A 39 9.10 -11.69 8.92
N TRP A 40 7.85 -11.68 8.45
CA TRP A 40 7.02 -12.89 8.32
C TRP A 40 7.43 -13.79 7.15
N ALA A 41 8.21 -13.27 6.21
CA ALA A 41 8.72 -14.05 5.08
C ALA A 41 9.81 -15.05 5.53
N LYS A 42 10.04 -16.08 4.71
CA LYS A 42 11.10 -17.07 4.96
C LYS A 42 12.50 -16.47 4.87
N ASN A 43 12.69 -15.50 3.99
CA ASN A 43 13.96 -14.81 3.76
C ASN A 43 13.81 -13.33 4.11
N PRO A 44 14.92 -12.61 4.33
CA PRO A 44 14.87 -11.17 4.56
C PRO A 44 14.27 -10.45 3.36
N TYR A 45 13.60 -9.33 3.61
CA TYR A 45 13.04 -8.51 2.54
C TYR A 45 14.16 -7.83 1.74
N ASP A 46 14.53 -8.42 0.62
CA ASP A 46 15.51 -7.86 -0.31
C ASP A 46 14.91 -6.78 -1.23
N GLU A 47 15.74 -6.25 -2.13
CA GLU A 47 15.32 -5.17 -3.01
C GLU A 47 14.22 -5.56 -3.98
N ASP A 48 14.29 -6.78 -4.52
CA ASP A 48 13.31 -7.28 -5.48
C ASP A 48 11.96 -7.49 -4.79
N TYR A 49 11.97 -8.00 -3.56
CA TYR A 49 10.77 -8.18 -2.75
C TYR A 49 10.09 -6.84 -2.44
N VAL A 50 10.85 -5.86 -1.93
CA VAL A 50 10.33 -4.53 -1.57
C VAL A 50 9.84 -3.79 -2.81
N THR A 51 10.56 -3.88 -3.93
CA THR A 51 10.19 -3.28 -5.22
C THR A 51 8.90 -3.89 -5.73
N THR A 52 8.82 -5.22 -5.80
CA THR A 52 7.62 -5.94 -6.24
C THR A 52 6.42 -5.58 -5.39
N ARG A 53 6.59 -5.52 -4.06
CA ARG A 53 5.52 -5.14 -3.13
C ARG A 53 5.09 -3.68 -3.24
N SER A 54 5.97 -2.81 -3.73
CA SER A 54 5.70 -1.38 -3.93
C SER A 54 4.93 -1.07 -5.21
N ARG A 55 4.95 -1.96 -6.22
CA ARG A 55 4.32 -1.72 -7.54
C ARG A 55 2.82 -1.42 -7.48
N ILE A 56 2.12 -1.84 -6.42
CA ILE A 56 0.71 -1.51 -6.24
C ILE A 56 0.47 0.01 -6.14
N ILE A 57 1.46 0.78 -5.65
CA ILE A 57 1.34 2.23 -5.47
C ILE A 57 1.20 2.93 -6.83
N PRO A 58 2.15 2.82 -7.78
CA PRO A 58 1.99 3.44 -9.09
C PRO A 58 0.84 2.85 -9.91
N ILE A 59 0.49 1.56 -9.74
CA ILE A 59 -0.74 1.00 -10.36
C ILE A 59 -1.99 1.72 -9.83
N ALA A 60 -2.07 1.99 -8.52
CA ALA A 60 -3.20 2.71 -7.93
C ALA A 60 -3.21 4.20 -8.32
N VAL A 61 -2.05 4.82 -8.50
CA VAL A 61 -1.94 6.18 -9.05
C VAL A 61 -2.50 6.23 -10.47
N ASP A 62 -2.11 5.30 -11.35
CA ASP A 62 -2.64 5.25 -12.72
C ASP A 62 -4.14 4.95 -12.75
N ALA A 63 -4.63 4.04 -11.88
CA ALA A 63 -6.07 3.80 -11.73
C ALA A 63 -6.83 5.06 -11.32
N ARG A 64 -6.24 5.88 -10.43
CA ARG A 64 -6.83 7.14 -9.99
C ARG A 64 -6.83 8.17 -11.11
N SER A 65 -5.72 8.34 -11.83
CA SER A 65 -5.62 9.31 -12.92
C SER A 65 -6.52 8.98 -14.10
N GLN A 66 -6.87 7.70 -14.32
CA GLN A 66 -7.89 7.31 -15.30
C GLN A 66 -9.33 7.65 -14.87
N HIS A 67 -9.56 7.95 -13.59
CA HIS A 67 -10.88 8.25 -13.04
C HIS A 67 -11.07 9.75 -12.74
N PHE A 68 -10.00 10.44 -12.34
CA PHE A 68 -9.97 11.86 -12.03
C PHE A 68 -8.95 12.54 -12.95
N ASP A 69 -9.40 12.89 -14.16
CA ASP A 69 -8.54 13.44 -15.22
C ASP A 69 -8.10 14.90 -14.95
N ASP A 70 -8.67 15.55 -13.93
CA ASP A 70 -8.40 16.93 -13.52
C ASP A 70 -7.37 17.05 -12.38
N GLU A 71 -6.88 15.93 -11.85
CA GLU A 71 -5.87 15.90 -10.79
C GLU A 71 -4.46 15.63 -11.32
N ASP A 72 -3.47 16.31 -10.74
CA ASP A 72 -2.06 15.97 -10.95
C ASP A 72 -1.73 14.63 -10.26
N PRO A 73 -1.26 13.60 -10.99
CA PRO A 73 -0.94 12.31 -10.39
C PRO A 73 0.25 12.41 -9.43
N TYR A 74 0.19 11.67 -8.32
CA TYR A 74 1.32 11.58 -7.39
C TYR A 74 2.49 10.81 -8.01
N VAL A 75 3.67 11.45 -8.08
CA VAL A 75 4.90 10.80 -8.57
C VAL A 75 5.54 9.98 -7.46
N TYR A 76 5.42 8.65 -7.52
CA TYR A 76 6.11 7.75 -6.59
C TYR A 76 7.56 7.58 -7.00
N ALA A 77 8.42 8.45 -6.45
CA ALA A 77 9.85 8.54 -6.80
C ALA A 77 10.61 7.20 -6.87
N PRO A 78 10.38 6.20 -5.98
CA PRO A 78 11.11 4.93 -6.08
C PRO A 78 10.87 4.12 -7.35
N LEU A 79 9.77 4.36 -8.07
CA LEU A 79 9.38 3.63 -9.29
C LEU A 79 8.95 4.60 -10.40
N CYS A 80 9.42 5.85 -10.39
CA CYS A 80 8.98 6.86 -11.37
C CYS A 80 9.46 6.57 -12.80
N ASP A 81 10.55 5.79 -12.93
CA ASP A 81 11.10 5.38 -14.22
C ASP A 81 10.46 4.09 -14.76
N GLU A 82 9.59 3.43 -13.97
CA GLU A 82 8.82 2.25 -14.37
C GLU A 82 7.41 2.64 -14.85
N SER A 83 6.93 1.99 -15.91
CA SER A 83 5.54 2.16 -16.38
C SER A 83 4.63 1.12 -15.72
N HIS A 84 3.64 1.61 -14.97
CA HIS A 84 2.66 0.77 -14.29
C HIS A 84 1.24 1.23 -14.63
N ARG A 85 0.57 0.49 -15.51
CA ARG A 85 -0.79 0.79 -15.95
C ARG A 85 -1.81 -0.05 -15.20
N TYR A 86 -2.88 0.57 -14.75
CA TYR A 86 -4.07 -0.13 -14.32
C TYR A 86 -4.85 -0.63 -15.53
N SER A 87 -5.14 -1.93 -15.53
CA SER A 87 -5.92 -2.61 -16.55
C SER A 87 -6.60 -3.86 -15.96
N LYS A 88 -7.46 -4.52 -16.74
CA LYS A 88 -8.04 -5.82 -16.34
C LYS A 88 -6.96 -6.90 -16.15
N GLU A 89 -5.91 -6.86 -16.94
CA GLU A 89 -4.78 -7.79 -16.87
C GLU A 89 -3.96 -7.54 -15.59
N THR A 90 -3.56 -6.29 -15.35
CA THR A 90 -2.82 -5.91 -14.14
C THR A 90 -3.62 -6.24 -12.86
N ARG A 91 -4.95 -6.08 -12.90
CA ARG A 91 -5.83 -6.47 -11.78
C ARG A 91 -5.75 -7.97 -11.48
N LYS A 92 -5.70 -8.81 -12.51
CA LYS A 92 -5.60 -10.26 -12.35
C LYS A 92 -4.21 -10.68 -11.90
N ASP A 93 -3.16 -10.12 -12.51
CA ASP A 93 -1.81 -10.67 -12.38
C ASP A 93 -1.01 -10.01 -11.25
N ALA A 94 -1.18 -8.71 -11.04
CA ALA A 94 -0.44 -7.96 -10.02
C ALA A 94 -1.26 -7.69 -8.74
N ILE A 95 -2.58 -7.46 -8.85
CA ILE A 95 -3.42 -7.05 -7.71
C ILE A 95 -4.03 -8.26 -6.97
N ALA A 96 -4.48 -9.29 -7.68
CA ALA A 96 -5.26 -10.38 -7.08
C ALA A 96 -4.54 -11.11 -5.94
N ASN A 97 -3.21 -11.24 -6.04
CA ASN A 97 -2.37 -11.93 -5.05
C ASN A 97 -1.35 -10.99 -4.37
N TYR A 98 -1.57 -9.67 -4.46
CA TYR A 98 -0.59 -8.69 -3.96
C TYR A 98 -0.30 -8.85 -2.45
N ASN A 99 -1.28 -9.35 -1.69
CA ASN A 99 -1.19 -9.57 -0.25
C ASN A 99 -0.27 -10.74 0.14
N LEU A 100 0.07 -11.64 -0.79
CA LEU A 100 1.01 -12.73 -0.51
C LEU A 100 2.42 -12.21 -0.20
N ASN A 101 2.71 -10.97 -0.62
CA ASN A 101 3.99 -10.30 -0.39
C ASN A 101 3.93 -9.26 0.73
N ASP A 102 2.97 -9.36 1.65
CA ASP A 102 2.84 -8.40 2.75
C ASP A 102 4.08 -8.35 3.64
N ILE A 103 4.52 -7.11 3.90
CA ILE A 103 5.65 -6.82 4.77
C ILE A 103 5.12 -6.74 6.20
N GLY A 104 5.50 -7.71 7.02
CA GLY A 104 5.25 -7.73 8.45
C GLY A 104 6.54 -7.47 9.23
N LEU A 105 6.56 -6.37 9.97
CA LEU A 105 7.61 -6.01 10.95
C LEU A 105 7.11 -6.17 12.39
#